data_AF-A0A545VJJ3-F1
#
_entry.id   AF-A0A545VJJ3-F1
#
_cell.length_a   1.000
_cell.length_b   1.000
_cell.length_c   1.000
_cell.angle_alpha   90.00
_cell.angle_beta   90.00
_cell.angle_gamma   90.00
#
_symmetry.space_group_name_H-M   'P 1'
#
loop_
_entity.id
_entity.type
_entity.pdbx_description
1 polymer ?
#
loop_
_entity_poly.entity_id
_entity_poly.type
_entity_poly.pdbx_seq_one_letter_code
_entity_poly.pdbx_strand_id
1 'polypeptide(L)'
;MDPLSIIASVLAIVTAGLQSTRSLKAAIQRYKTRDMTLLRLLAEVKDIENILQSLVQLLDTTDQQPAVAAETSMTELLCGPIERCAQLCGDFESAMERFSGKSTSSFTDWARMEFMRGDINQFMDTLAGYKATISVGLGVLTMRTVKLSSNALEELEEMVKDTMYQLSLQLQRINDKMENWPRTGGVDSSMTKPAIDLDDERQVTEQCLQICEDAKLYLESLTCCDSSSPDQPAPGSSAIFQERFEAQLLTRQALNDNQASLIKTITRLRERLETVLTDGDSSY
;
A
#
# COMPACT_ATOMS: atom_id res chain seq x y z
N MET A 1 6.31 -22.78 -17.05
CA MET A 1 7.02 -21.53 -17.35
C MET A 1 8.39 -21.63 -16.72
N ASP A 2 9.44 -21.17 -17.39
CA ASP A 2 10.76 -21.04 -16.76
C ASP A 2 10.79 -19.82 -15.81
N PRO A 3 11.67 -19.80 -14.80
CA PRO A 3 11.67 -18.75 -13.78
C PRO A 3 11.80 -17.32 -14.32
N LEU A 4 12.57 -17.13 -15.41
CA LEU A 4 12.74 -15.82 -16.03
C LEU A 4 11.46 -15.34 -16.73
N SER A 5 10.74 -16.25 -17.39
CA SER A 5 9.43 -15.92 -17.97
C SER A 5 8.40 -15.53 -16.91
N ILE A 6 8.44 -16.14 -15.72
CA ILE A 6 7.55 -15.78 -14.61
C ILE A 6 7.88 -14.36 -14.15
N ILE A 7 9.16 -14.07 -13.88
CA ILE A 7 9.59 -12.74 -13.43
C ILE A 7 9.26 -11.67 -14.46
N ALA A 8 9.46 -11.92 -15.75
CA ALA A 8 9.10 -10.96 -16.78
C ALA A 8 7.60 -10.62 -16.77
N SER A 9 6.75 -11.63 -16.55
CA SER A 9 5.30 -11.44 -16.39
C SER A 9 4.98 -10.63 -15.13
N VAL A 10 5.58 -10.98 -13.99
CA VAL A 10 5.41 -10.26 -12.72
C VAL A 10 5.86 -8.82 -12.86
N LEU A 11 7.04 -8.58 -13.44
CA LEU A 11 7.59 -7.25 -13.68
C LEU A 11 6.63 -6.39 -14.51
N ALA A 12 5.98 -6.96 -15.53
CA ALA A 12 4.97 -6.24 -16.31
C ALA A 12 3.78 -5.81 -15.43
N ILE A 13 3.31 -6.68 -14.54
CA ILE A 13 2.23 -6.40 -13.58
C ILE A 13 2.65 -5.31 -12.58
N VAL A 14 3.84 -5.43 -11.96
CA VAL A 14 4.36 -4.41 -11.04
C VAL A 14 4.51 -3.06 -11.73
N THR A 15 5.01 -3.05 -12.97
CA THR A 15 5.16 -1.84 -13.77
C THR A 15 3.81 -1.20 -14.09
N ALA A 16 2.81 -1.99 -14.45
CA ALA A 16 1.44 -1.51 -14.68
C ALA A 16 0.83 -0.93 -13.40
N GLY A 17 0.99 -1.61 -12.27
CA GLY A 17 0.56 -1.12 -10.96
C GLY A 17 1.23 0.20 -10.58
N LEU A 18 2.55 0.31 -10.78
CA LEU A 18 3.31 1.54 -10.55
C LEU A 18 2.77 2.70 -11.40
N GLN A 19 2.44 2.44 -12.67
CA GLN A 19 1.89 3.44 -13.55
C GLN A 19 0.48 3.89 -13.12
N SER A 20 -0.39 2.95 -12.70
CA SER A 20 -1.72 3.27 -12.17
C SER A 20 -1.62 4.16 -10.92
N THR A 21 -0.77 3.78 -9.96
CA THR A 21 -0.52 4.55 -8.73
C THR A 21 0.01 5.96 -9.05
N ARG A 22 0.91 6.10 -10.03
CA ARG A 22 1.40 7.40 -10.51
C ARG A 22 0.30 8.26 -11.14
N SER A 23 -0.59 7.65 -11.90
CA SER A 23 -1.72 8.34 -12.52
C SER A 23 -2.65 8.91 -11.45
N LEU A 24 -3.07 8.09 -10.49
CA LEU A 24 -3.86 8.53 -9.34
C LEU A 24 -3.15 9.65 -8.54
N LYS A 25 -1.85 9.51 -8.26
CA LYS A 25 -1.07 10.56 -7.58
C LYS A 25 -1.16 11.89 -8.33
N ALA A 26 -0.96 11.87 -9.64
CA ALA A 26 -1.03 13.06 -10.48
C ALA A 26 -2.46 13.63 -10.50
N ALA A 27 -3.48 12.78 -10.57
CA ALA A 27 -4.88 13.19 -10.49
C ALA A 27 -5.17 13.91 -9.17
N ILE A 28 -4.77 13.35 -8.02
CA ILE A 28 -4.94 13.98 -6.70
C ILE A 28 -4.21 15.34 -6.64
N GLN A 29 -2.98 15.43 -7.16
CA GLN A 29 -2.18 16.66 -7.15
C GLN A 29 -2.73 17.79 -8.02
N ARG A 30 -3.48 17.48 -9.09
CA ARG A 30 -4.14 18.49 -9.92
C ARG A 30 -5.16 19.30 -9.11
N TYR A 31 -5.68 18.75 -8.02
CA TYR A 31 -6.57 19.46 -7.11
C TYR A 31 -5.72 20.19 -6.07
N LYS A 32 -6.00 21.49 -5.86
CA LYS A 32 -5.38 22.28 -4.77
C LYS A 32 -5.89 21.75 -3.42
N THR A 33 -5.25 20.71 -2.90
CA THR A 33 -5.71 19.98 -1.71
C THR A 33 -5.53 20.81 -0.45
N ARG A 34 -6.63 21.42 0.01
CA ARG A 34 -6.80 21.86 1.40
C ARG A 34 -7.45 20.79 2.27
N ASP A 35 -7.93 19.69 1.69
CA ASP A 35 -8.58 18.60 2.41
C ASP A 35 -7.56 17.64 3.04
N MET A 36 -7.72 17.33 4.33
CA MET A 36 -6.80 16.47 5.08
C MET A 36 -6.90 14.99 4.66
N THR A 37 -8.08 14.54 4.26
CA THR A 37 -8.32 13.16 3.82
C THR A 37 -7.62 12.92 2.48
N LEU A 38 -7.69 13.88 1.55
CA LEU A 38 -6.95 13.80 0.29
C LEU A 38 -5.43 13.89 0.49
N LEU A 39 -4.96 14.67 1.47
CA LEU A 39 -3.54 14.71 1.83
C LEU A 39 -3.06 13.37 2.42
N ARG A 40 -3.89 12.71 3.22
CA ARG A 40 -3.61 11.36 3.72
C ARG A 40 -3.57 10.35 2.59
N LEU A 41 -4.56 10.36 1.70
CA LEU A 41 -4.56 9.49 0.52
C LEU A 41 -3.33 9.73 -0.36
N LEU A 42 -2.93 10.99 -0.57
CA LEU A 42 -1.71 11.30 -1.32
C LEU A 42 -0.45 10.73 -0.65
N ALA A 43 -0.42 10.64 0.68
CA ALA A 43 0.66 9.97 1.43
C ALA A 43 0.68 8.47 1.08
N GLU A 44 -0.47 7.81 1.24
CA GLU A 44 -0.63 6.37 0.96
C GLU A 44 -0.22 6.02 -0.48
N VAL A 45 -0.68 6.80 -1.46
CA VAL A 45 -0.36 6.58 -2.88
C VAL A 45 1.13 6.80 -3.17
N LYS A 46 1.77 7.80 -2.56
CA LYS A 46 3.23 8.00 -2.68
C LYS A 46 4.01 6.83 -2.09
N ASP A 47 3.53 6.28 -0.98
CA ASP A 47 4.17 5.13 -0.39
C ASP A 47 4.08 3.91 -1.30
N ILE A 48 2.90 3.63 -1.84
CA ILE A 48 2.71 2.52 -2.78
C ILE A 48 3.61 2.69 -4.00
N GLU A 49 3.69 3.90 -4.57
CA GLU A 49 4.58 4.20 -5.70
C GLU A 49 6.03 3.85 -5.38
N ASN A 50 6.52 4.28 -4.21
CA ASN A 50 7.89 4.02 -3.80
C ASN A 50 8.14 2.51 -3.57
N ILE A 51 7.18 1.74 -3.03
CA ILE A 51 7.34 0.29 -2.81
C ILE A 51 7.39 -0.42 -4.17
N LEU A 52 6.45 -0.11 -5.06
CA LEU A 52 6.38 -0.71 -6.39
C LEU A 52 7.62 -0.36 -7.22
N GLN A 53 8.15 0.87 -7.08
CA GLN A 53 9.40 1.24 -7.73
C GLN A 53 10.60 0.43 -7.23
N SER A 54 10.70 0.18 -5.91
CA SER A 54 11.74 -0.69 -5.36
C SER A 54 11.59 -2.14 -5.85
N LEU A 55 10.35 -2.63 -5.96
CA LEU A 55 10.08 -3.98 -6.46
C LEU A 55 10.44 -4.12 -7.95
N VAL A 56 10.13 -3.12 -8.79
CA VAL A 56 10.60 -3.07 -10.20
C VAL A 56 12.13 -3.15 -10.25
N GLN A 57 12.84 -2.34 -9.45
CA GLN A 57 14.30 -2.35 -9.44
C GLN A 57 14.87 -3.72 -9.05
N LEU A 58 14.29 -4.36 -8.03
CA LEU A 58 14.72 -5.69 -7.58
C LEU A 58 14.51 -6.73 -8.69
N LEU A 59 13.33 -6.75 -9.32
CA LEU A 59 12.99 -7.69 -10.40
C LEU A 59 13.77 -7.42 -11.70
N ASP A 60 14.07 -6.16 -12.03
CA ASP A 60 14.89 -5.80 -13.20
C ASP A 60 16.34 -6.28 -13.06
N THR A 61 16.85 -6.39 -11.83
CA THR A 61 18.21 -6.87 -11.55
C THR A 61 18.33 -8.39 -11.43
N THR A 62 17.30 -9.15 -11.78
CA THR A 62 17.27 -10.59 -11.54
C THR A 62 18.36 -11.36 -12.32
N ASP A 63 18.79 -10.88 -13.48
CA ASP A 63 19.94 -11.45 -14.21
C ASP A 63 21.24 -11.45 -13.36
N GLN A 64 21.33 -10.54 -12.39
CA GLN A 64 22.45 -10.38 -11.47
C GLN A 64 22.20 -11.09 -10.13
N GLN A 65 20.95 -11.45 -9.83
CA GLN A 65 20.51 -12.01 -8.54
C GLN A 65 19.59 -13.24 -8.74
N PRO A 66 20.16 -14.42 -9.02
CA PRO A 66 19.38 -15.64 -9.32
C PRO A 66 18.53 -16.13 -8.14
N ALA A 67 18.78 -15.66 -6.92
CA ALA A 67 17.97 -15.96 -5.74
C ALA A 67 16.53 -15.40 -5.84
N VAL A 68 16.34 -14.26 -6.52
CA VAL A 68 14.99 -13.72 -6.80
C VAL A 68 14.26 -14.61 -7.80
N ALA A 69 14.97 -15.10 -8.82
CA ALA A 69 14.42 -16.04 -9.80
C ALA A 69 14.05 -17.40 -9.21
N ALA A 70 14.78 -17.86 -8.21
CA ALA A 70 14.42 -19.07 -7.50
C ALA A 70 13.10 -18.91 -6.74
N GLU A 71 12.79 -17.70 -6.28
CA GLU A 71 11.59 -17.41 -5.49
C GLU A 71 10.37 -17.05 -6.35
N THR A 72 9.93 -18.02 -7.13
CA THR A 72 8.72 -17.90 -7.96
C THR A 72 7.45 -17.82 -7.12
N SER A 73 7.36 -18.53 -5.99
CA SER A 73 6.15 -18.52 -5.13
C SER A 73 5.80 -17.12 -4.61
N MET A 74 6.74 -16.42 -3.95
CA MET A 74 6.49 -15.08 -3.42
C MET A 74 6.24 -14.05 -4.53
N THR A 75 6.98 -14.14 -5.64
CA THR A 75 6.82 -13.20 -6.76
C THR A 75 5.47 -13.36 -7.46
N GLU A 76 4.99 -14.59 -7.63
CA GLU A 76 3.65 -14.87 -8.17
C GLU A 76 2.54 -14.44 -7.20
N LEU A 77 2.69 -14.73 -5.91
CA LEU A 77 1.69 -14.33 -4.90
C LEU A 77 1.50 -12.81 -4.84
N LEU A 78 2.55 -12.03 -5.09
CA LEU A 78 2.46 -10.56 -5.12
C LEU A 78 1.60 -10.01 -6.25
N CYS A 79 1.34 -10.78 -7.32
CA CYS A 79 0.52 -10.30 -8.45
C CYS A 79 -0.88 -9.85 -8.01
N GLY A 80 -1.58 -10.66 -7.21
CA GLY A 80 -2.97 -10.38 -6.82
C GLY A 80 -3.13 -9.04 -6.10
N PRO A 81 -2.42 -8.80 -4.98
CA PRO A 81 -2.47 -7.52 -4.27
C PRO A 81 -2.07 -6.32 -5.13
N ILE A 82 -1.11 -6.49 -6.06
CA ILE A 82 -0.64 -5.41 -6.95
C ILE A 82 -1.66 -5.08 -8.03
N GLU A 83 -2.22 -6.10 -8.71
CA GLU A 83 -3.28 -5.93 -9.70
C GLU A 83 -4.50 -5.25 -9.07
N ARG A 84 -4.85 -5.69 -7.87
CA ARG A 84 -5.98 -5.14 -7.13
C ARG A 84 -5.73 -3.70 -6.68
N CYS A 85 -4.52 -3.39 -6.20
CA CYS A 85 -4.11 -2.03 -5.93
C CYS A 85 -4.18 -1.15 -7.20
N ALA A 86 -3.74 -1.67 -8.36
CA ALA A 86 -3.80 -0.96 -9.62
C ALA A 86 -5.24 -0.66 -10.05
N GLN A 87 -6.14 -1.62 -9.89
CA GLN A 87 -7.56 -1.47 -10.18
C GLN A 87 -8.19 -0.42 -9.27
N LEU A 88 -7.98 -0.51 -7.95
CA LEU A 88 -8.49 0.46 -6.99
C LEU A 88 -8.00 1.88 -7.29
N CYS A 89 -6.71 2.04 -7.66
CA CYS A 89 -6.16 3.32 -8.06
C CYS A 89 -6.88 3.90 -9.30
N GLY A 90 -7.11 3.07 -10.32
CA GLY A 90 -7.78 3.46 -11.57
C GLY A 90 -9.27 3.77 -11.40
N ASP A 91 -9.98 2.99 -10.57
CA ASP A 91 -11.39 3.22 -10.25
C ASP A 91 -11.56 4.56 -9.51
N PHE A 92 -10.68 4.86 -8.56
CA PHE A 92 -10.70 6.12 -7.82
C PHE A 92 -10.38 7.31 -8.74
N GLU A 93 -9.34 7.20 -9.58
CA GLU A 93 -9.01 8.23 -10.56
C GLU A 93 -10.19 8.51 -11.51
N SER A 94 -10.82 7.45 -12.04
CA SER A 94 -11.99 7.56 -12.91
C SER A 94 -13.17 8.26 -12.22
N ALA A 95 -13.40 7.97 -10.92
CA ALA A 95 -14.41 8.65 -10.13
C ALA A 95 -14.11 10.15 -9.99
N MET A 96 -12.84 10.51 -9.73
CA MET A 96 -12.40 11.91 -9.65
C MET A 96 -12.60 12.66 -10.98
N GLU A 97 -12.22 12.05 -12.10
CA GLU A 97 -12.34 12.68 -13.42
C GLU A 97 -13.79 12.93 -13.83
N ARG A 98 -14.66 11.94 -13.64
CA ARG A 98 -16.10 12.05 -13.96
C ARG A 98 -16.78 13.18 -13.22
N PHE A 99 -16.31 13.50 -12.01
CA PHE A 99 -16.83 14.61 -11.22
C PHE A 99 -16.35 15.96 -11.76
N SER A 100 -15.06 16.08 -12.07
CA SER A 100 -14.46 17.34 -12.57
C SER A 100 -15.13 17.91 -13.82
N GLY A 101 -15.67 17.05 -14.70
CA GLY A 101 -16.32 17.47 -15.94
C GLY A 101 -17.79 17.92 -15.83
N LYS A 102 -18.44 17.72 -14.68
CA LYS A 102 -19.91 17.85 -14.56
C LYS A 102 -20.42 18.92 -13.59
N SER A 103 -19.58 19.47 -12.71
CA SER A 103 -20.06 20.29 -11.60
C SER A 103 -19.32 21.63 -11.45
N THR A 104 -20.07 22.68 -11.12
CA THR A 104 -19.55 23.98 -10.66
C THR A 104 -19.18 23.98 -9.16
N SER A 105 -19.53 22.93 -8.41
CA SER A 105 -19.17 22.75 -7.00
C SER A 105 -17.69 22.39 -6.84
N SER A 106 -17.06 22.84 -5.76
CA SER A 106 -15.63 22.55 -5.54
C SER A 106 -15.41 21.05 -5.36
N PHE A 107 -14.34 20.51 -5.94
CA PHE A 107 -13.95 19.10 -5.76
C PHE A 107 -13.83 18.70 -4.27
N THR A 108 -13.48 19.66 -3.41
CA THR A 108 -13.48 19.51 -1.95
C THR A 108 -14.87 19.14 -1.40
N ASP A 109 -15.93 19.74 -1.95
CA ASP A 109 -17.30 19.47 -1.54
C ASP A 109 -17.76 18.10 -2.03
N TRP A 110 -17.27 17.61 -3.16
CA TRP A 110 -17.53 16.23 -3.60
C TRP A 110 -16.71 15.19 -2.88
N ALA A 111 -15.42 15.43 -2.66
CA ALA A 111 -14.61 14.54 -1.85
C ALA A 111 -15.23 14.40 -0.46
N ARG A 112 -15.80 15.51 0.06
CA ARG A 112 -16.62 15.50 1.28
C ARG A 112 -17.96 14.76 1.08
N MET A 113 -18.74 15.02 0.03
CA MET A 113 -20.08 14.45 -0.16
C MET A 113 -20.10 12.97 -0.56
N GLU A 114 -19.26 12.56 -1.50
CA GLU A 114 -19.15 11.19 -2.00
C GLU A 114 -18.47 10.30 -0.96
N PHE A 115 -17.44 10.81 -0.28
CA PHE A 115 -16.60 9.97 0.56
C PHE A 115 -16.75 10.11 2.08
N MET A 116 -17.40 11.17 2.61
CA MET A 116 -17.81 11.17 4.03
C MET A 116 -19.01 10.24 4.30
N ARG A 117 -19.60 9.64 3.26
CA ARG A 117 -20.56 8.54 3.37
C ARG A 117 -19.90 7.16 3.57
N GLY A 118 -18.61 7.11 3.93
CA GLY A 118 -17.96 5.93 4.49
C GLY A 118 -16.88 5.29 3.59
N ASP A 119 -16.87 5.59 2.29
CA ASP A 119 -16.13 4.78 1.32
C ASP A 119 -14.62 5.13 1.23
N ILE A 120 -14.20 6.40 1.40
CA ILE A 120 -12.75 6.72 1.28
C ILE A 120 -11.91 6.15 2.41
N ASN A 121 -12.46 6.11 3.63
CA ASN A 121 -11.74 5.53 4.75
C ASN A 121 -11.59 4.02 4.56
N GLN A 122 -12.63 3.35 4.08
CA GLN A 122 -12.56 1.95 3.71
C GLN A 122 -11.56 1.73 2.55
N PHE A 123 -11.60 2.58 1.53
CA PHE A 123 -10.64 2.54 0.42
C PHE A 123 -9.19 2.72 0.89
N MET A 124 -8.93 3.69 1.77
CA MET A 124 -7.60 3.89 2.35
C MET A 124 -7.19 2.74 3.25
N ASP A 125 -8.10 2.15 4.04
CA ASP A 125 -7.84 0.96 4.83
C ASP A 125 -7.42 -0.22 3.93
N THR A 126 -8.15 -0.46 2.83
CA THR A 126 -7.83 -1.49 1.85
C THR A 126 -6.48 -1.23 1.17
N LEU A 127 -6.21 0.00 0.73
CA LEU A 127 -4.92 0.38 0.16
C LEU A 127 -3.77 0.19 1.16
N ALA A 128 -3.99 0.53 2.44
CA ALA A 128 -3.01 0.32 3.49
C ALA A 128 -2.70 -1.18 3.69
N GLY A 129 -3.72 -2.04 3.64
CA GLY A 129 -3.56 -3.50 3.68
C GLY A 129 -2.71 -4.03 2.53
N TYR A 130 -2.97 -3.61 1.29
CA TYR A 130 -2.14 -3.99 0.14
C TYR A 130 -0.73 -3.42 0.24
N LYS A 131 -0.58 -2.16 0.63
CA LYS A 131 0.72 -1.52 0.86
C LYS A 131 1.58 -2.32 1.84
N ALA A 132 1.01 -2.70 2.98
CA ALA A 132 1.70 -3.47 4.00
C ALA A 132 2.09 -4.86 3.46
N THR A 133 1.18 -5.54 2.78
CA THR A 133 1.42 -6.86 2.15
C THR A 133 2.55 -6.82 1.11
N ILE A 134 2.53 -5.82 0.22
CA ILE A 134 3.58 -5.67 -0.81
C ILE A 134 4.92 -5.33 -0.14
N SER A 135 4.91 -4.56 0.95
CA SER A 135 6.12 -4.26 1.73
C SER A 135 6.72 -5.51 2.36
N VAL A 136 5.89 -6.40 2.93
CA VAL A 136 6.31 -7.70 3.47
C VAL A 136 6.96 -8.54 2.37
N GLY A 137 6.30 -8.70 1.22
CA GLY A 137 6.86 -9.47 0.11
C GLY A 137 8.17 -8.88 -0.44
N LEU A 138 8.27 -7.55 -0.55
CA LEU A 138 9.51 -6.87 -0.92
C LEU A 138 10.63 -7.13 0.11
N GLY A 139 10.32 -7.08 1.40
CA GLY A 139 11.26 -7.38 2.48
C GLY A 139 11.82 -8.80 2.36
N VAL A 140 10.95 -9.79 2.19
CA VAL A 140 11.35 -11.19 2.02
C VAL A 140 12.18 -11.41 0.75
N LEU A 141 11.80 -10.80 -0.38
CA LEU A 141 12.58 -10.90 -1.62
C LEU A 141 13.96 -10.24 -1.48
N THR A 142 14.03 -9.11 -0.77
CA THR A 142 15.29 -8.43 -0.47
C THR A 142 16.18 -9.28 0.45
N MET A 143 15.62 -9.96 1.45
CA MET A 143 16.38 -10.86 2.32
C MET A 143 17.05 -12.01 1.58
N ARG A 144 16.41 -12.50 0.51
CA ARG A 144 16.99 -13.58 -0.31
C ARG A 144 18.20 -13.13 -1.11
N THR A 145 18.35 -11.83 -1.31
CA THR A 145 19.43 -11.27 -2.10
C THR A 145 20.54 -10.63 -1.28
N VAL A 146 20.22 -10.14 -0.08
CA VAL A 146 21.17 -9.50 0.83
C VAL A 146 20.92 -9.94 2.28
N LYS A 147 22.01 -10.07 3.05
CA LYS A 147 21.91 -10.42 4.48
C LYS A 147 21.47 -9.20 5.28
N LEU A 148 20.23 -9.17 5.76
CA LEU A 148 19.75 -8.06 6.59
C LEU A 148 20.46 -7.97 7.94
N SER A 149 20.48 -6.77 8.52
CA SER A 149 20.90 -6.54 9.89
C SER A 149 19.87 -7.13 10.87
N SER A 150 20.29 -7.42 12.12
CA SER A 150 19.37 -7.94 13.15
C SER A 150 18.18 -7.03 13.37
N ASN A 151 18.40 -5.70 13.36
CA ASN A 151 17.33 -4.72 13.53
C ASN A 151 16.33 -4.77 12.36
N ALA A 152 16.82 -4.82 11.12
CA ALA A 152 15.96 -4.91 9.93
C ALA A 152 15.17 -6.25 9.87
N LEU A 153 15.73 -7.32 10.45
CA LEU A 153 15.04 -8.60 10.60
C LEU A 153 13.88 -8.50 11.62
N GLU A 154 14.15 -7.91 12.79
CA GLU A 154 13.15 -7.69 13.84
C GLU A 154 12.01 -6.78 13.34
N GLU A 155 12.34 -5.70 12.62
CA GLU A 155 11.36 -4.80 12.00
C GLU A 155 10.47 -5.52 10.99
N LEU A 156 11.04 -6.41 10.17
CA LEU A 156 10.26 -7.20 9.22
C LEU A 156 9.37 -8.23 9.93
N GLU A 157 9.83 -8.84 11.02
CA GLU A 157 9.03 -9.77 11.83
C GLU A 157 7.83 -9.06 12.48
N GLU A 158 8.04 -7.85 13.02
CA GLU A 158 6.96 -7.01 13.55
C GLU A 158 5.99 -6.61 12.43
N MET A 159 6.50 -6.17 11.28
CA MET A 159 5.68 -5.81 10.11
C MET A 159 4.81 -6.99 9.66
N VAL A 160 5.35 -8.21 9.62
CA VAL A 160 4.58 -9.42 9.28
C VAL A 160 3.45 -9.64 10.27
N LYS A 161 3.72 -9.57 11.59
CA LYS A 161 2.70 -9.77 12.63
C LYS A 161 1.58 -8.73 12.55
N ASP A 162 1.94 -7.46 12.41
CA ASP A 162 0.98 -6.36 12.31
C ASP A 162 0.12 -6.48 11.05
N THR A 163 0.75 -6.81 9.92
CA THR A 163 0.05 -6.98 8.64
C THR A 163 -0.92 -8.16 8.72
N MET A 164 -0.51 -9.30 9.27
CA MET A 164 -1.40 -10.45 9.48
C MET A 164 -2.62 -10.09 10.34
N TYR A 165 -2.41 -9.36 11.43
CA TYR A 165 -3.50 -8.94 12.32
C TYR A 165 -4.48 -8.01 11.59
N GLN A 166 -3.97 -7.00 10.88
CA GLN A 166 -4.80 -6.06 10.11
C GLN A 166 -5.61 -6.76 9.01
N LEU A 167 -4.98 -7.64 8.25
CA LEU A 167 -5.64 -8.42 7.19
C LEU A 167 -6.70 -9.36 7.76
N SER A 168 -6.44 -9.98 8.91
CA SER A 168 -7.43 -10.83 9.60
C SER A 168 -8.68 -10.04 10.00
N LEU A 169 -8.50 -8.83 10.53
CA LEU A 169 -9.61 -7.93 10.82
C LEU A 169 -10.34 -7.47 9.55
N GLN A 170 -9.62 -7.21 8.46
CA GLN A 170 -10.23 -6.87 7.17
C GLN A 170 -11.04 -8.05 6.62
N LEU A 171 -10.50 -9.27 6.66
CA LEU A 171 -11.19 -10.47 6.20
C LEU A 171 -12.46 -10.73 7.00
N GLN A 172 -12.42 -10.57 8.32
CA GLN A 172 -13.60 -10.65 9.16
C GLN A 172 -14.64 -9.60 8.77
N ARG A 173 -14.24 -8.34 8.58
CA ARG A 173 -15.16 -7.27 8.13
C ARG A 173 -15.79 -7.58 6.77
N ILE A 174 -15.06 -8.20 5.85
CA ILE A 174 -15.59 -8.63 4.55
C ILE A 174 -16.60 -9.77 4.73
N ASN A 175 -16.27 -10.78 5.52
CA ASN A 175 -17.16 -11.90 5.82
C ASN A 175 -18.46 -11.45 6.49
N ASP A 176 -18.38 -10.58 7.50
CA ASP A 176 -19.56 -10.00 8.16
C ASP A 176 -20.45 -9.25 7.17
N LYS A 177 -19.84 -8.50 6.23
CA LYS A 177 -20.58 -7.79 5.17
C LYS A 177 -21.28 -8.75 4.21
N MET A 178 -20.64 -9.86 3.85
CA MET A 178 -21.24 -10.87 2.97
C MET A 178 -22.40 -11.60 3.66
N GLU A 179 -22.27 -11.96 4.94
CA GLU A 179 -23.31 -12.65 5.72
C GLU A 179 -24.52 -11.75 5.99
N ASN A 180 -24.27 -10.46 6.25
CA ASN A 180 -25.30 -9.50 6.61
C ASN A 180 -25.91 -8.78 5.39
N TRP A 181 -25.52 -9.11 4.16
CA TRP A 181 -26.10 -8.53 2.95
C TRP A 181 -27.49 -9.13 2.67
N PRO A 182 -28.60 -8.36 2.79
CA PRO A 182 -29.90 -8.87 2.40
C PRO A 182 -29.93 -8.98 0.88
N ARG A 183 -30.53 -10.05 0.35
CA ARG A 183 -31.02 -10.08 -1.04
C ARG A 183 -32.07 -8.99 -1.22
N THR A 184 -31.68 -7.74 -1.42
CA THR A 184 -32.60 -6.66 -1.81
C THR A 184 -32.92 -6.82 -3.29
N GLY A 185 -33.70 -7.86 -3.61
CA GLY A 185 -34.54 -7.86 -4.79
C GLY A 185 -35.68 -6.88 -4.54
N GLY A 186 -35.69 -5.75 -5.24
CA GLY A 186 -36.77 -4.78 -5.09
C GLY A 186 -36.55 -3.42 -5.74
N VAL A 187 -36.61 -3.40 -7.08
CA VAL A 187 -37.17 -2.34 -7.93
C VAL A 187 -36.46 -0.97 -7.98
N ASP A 188 -35.95 -0.69 -9.20
CA ASP A 188 -35.76 0.59 -9.89
C ASP A 188 -34.79 1.65 -9.33
N SER A 189 -33.64 1.78 -9.98
CA SER A 189 -33.39 2.89 -10.93
C SER A 189 -31.90 3.06 -11.24
N SER A 190 -31.59 3.11 -12.53
CA SER A 190 -30.37 3.62 -13.15
C SER A 190 -29.60 4.67 -12.31
N MET A 191 -28.49 4.26 -11.68
CA MET A 191 -27.21 5.00 -11.66
C MET A 191 -26.16 4.19 -10.89
N THR A 192 -25.07 3.85 -11.58
CA THR A 192 -23.75 3.49 -11.04
C THR A 192 -23.71 2.24 -10.17
N LYS A 193 -23.17 1.13 -10.71
CA LYS A 193 -22.46 0.16 -9.86
C LYS A 193 -21.15 0.82 -9.42
N PRO A 194 -20.88 0.97 -8.11
CA PRO A 194 -19.51 0.80 -7.66
C PRO A 194 -19.57 -0.03 -6.38
N ALA A 195 -19.46 -1.34 -6.52
CA ALA A 195 -19.20 -2.18 -5.39
C ALA A 195 -18.15 -3.15 -5.88
N ILE A 196 -16.92 -2.93 -5.43
CA ILE A 196 -15.90 -3.97 -5.28
C ILE A 196 -16.61 -5.32 -5.11
N ASP A 197 -16.35 -6.27 -6.01
CA ASP A 197 -16.86 -7.62 -5.81
C ASP A 197 -16.30 -8.12 -4.47
N LEU A 198 -17.19 -8.33 -3.50
CA LEU A 198 -16.78 -8.74 -2.16
C LEU A 198 -16.11 -10.11 -2.20
N ASP A 199 -16.38 -10.92 -3.23
CA ASP A 199 -15.71 -12.19 -3.47
C ASP A 199 -14.25 -11.98 -3.90
N ASP A 200 -14.01 -11.11 -4.88
CA ASP A 200 -12.66 -10.73 -5.31
C ASP A 200 -11.86 -10.12 -4.15
N GLU A 201 -12.48 -9.23 -3.36
CA GLU A 201 -11.82 -8.58 -2.23
C GLU A 201 -11.46 -9.59 -1.12
N ARG A 202 -12.33 -10.57 -0.88
CA ARG A 202 -12.04 -11.67 0.04
C ARG A 202 -10.87 -12.49 -0.46
N GLN A 203 -10.89 -12.91 -1.73
CA GLN A 203 -9.86 -13.75 -2.32
C GLN A 203 -8.49 -13.07 -2.29
N VAL A 204 -8.42 -11.78 -2.65
CA VAL A 204 -7.16 -11.03 -2.57
C VAL A 204 -6.71 -10.87 -1.12
N THR A 205 -7.62 -10.65 -0.17
CA THR A 205 -7.26 -10.55 1.26
C THR A 205 -6.71 -11.89 1.79
N GLU A 206 -7.27 -13.03 1.38
CA GLU A 206 -6.74 -14.36 1.69
C GLU A 206 -5.34 -14.57 1.09
N GLN A 207 -5.13 -14.13 -0.15
CA GLN A 207 -3.81 -14.15 -0.79
C GLN A 207 -2.80 -13.27 -0.05
N CYS A 208 -3.21 -12.09 0.44
CA CYS A 208 -2.35 -11.24 1.27
C CYS A 208 -1.95 -11.93 2.59
N LEU A 209 -2.87 -12.68 3.20
CA LEU A 209 -2.56 -13.48 4.39
C LEU A 209 -1.55 -14.59 4.08
N GLN A 210 -1.72 -15.28 2.95
CA GLN A 210 -0.78 -16.30 2.51
C GLN A 210 0.64 -15.75 2.34
N ILE A 211 0.80 -14.55 1.76
CA ILE A 211 2.10 -13.87 1.66
C ILE A 211 2.74 -13.68 3.04
N CYS A 212 1.94 -13.25 4.01
CA CYS A 212 2.44 -13.01 5.37
C CYS A 212 2.78 -14.32 6.10
N GLU A 213 2.02 -15.39 5.87
CA GLU A 213 2.31 -16.72 6.41
C GLU A 213 3.61 -17.29 5.82
N ASP A 214 3.79 -17.19 4.51
CA ASP A 214 5.03 -17.61 3.84
C ASP A 214 6.24 -16.79 4.34
N ALA A 215 6.06 -15.48 4.53
CA ALA A 215 7.08 -14.61 5.11
C ALA A 215 7.44 -15.04 6.54
N LYS A 216 6.45 -15.32 7.37
CA LYS A 216 6.64 -15.80 8.74
C LYS A 216 7.42 -17.12 8.78
N LEU A 217 7.01 -18.11 7.98
CA LEU A 217 7.69 -19.41 7.90
C LEU A 217 9.14 -19.26 7.43
N TYR A 218 9.37 -18.37 6.46
CA TYR A 218 10.72 -18.07 6.00
C TYR A 218 11.57 -17.47 7.13
N LEU A 219 11.07 -16.48 7.87
CA LEU A 219 11.77 -15.88 9.00
C LEU A 219 12.09 -16.90 10.10
N GLU A 220 11.12 -17.74 10.48
CA GLU A 220 11.32 -18.80 11.49
C GLU A 220 12.40 -19.81 11.07
N SER A 221 12.48 -20.13 9.78
CA SER A 221 13.52 -21.04 9.25
C SER A 221 14.94 -20.47 9.40
N LEU A 222 15.08 -19.15 9.30
CA LEU A 222 16.37 -18.46 9.46
C LEU A 222 16.82 -18.46 10.91
N THR A 223 15.90 -18.19 11.85
CA THR A 223 16.19 -18.22 13.29
C THR A 223 16.62 -19.60 13.77
N CYS A 224 16.08 -20.66 13.15
CA CYS A 224 16.50 -22.04 13.44
C CYS A 224 17.92 -22.33 12.94
N CYS A 225 18.29 -21.86 11.74
CA CYS A 225 19.62 -22.05 11.17
C CYS A 225 20.74 -21.25 11.89
N ASP A 226 20.45 -20.04 12.37
CA ASP A 226 21.44 -19.19 13.07
C ASP A 226 21.89 -19.76 14.43
N SER A 227 21.13 -20.71 15.01
CA SER A 227 21.53 -21.39 16.24
C SER A 227 22.67 -22.43 16.06
N SER A 228 23.17 -22.63 14.83
CA SER A 228 24.09 -23.74 14.49
C SER A 228 25.50 -23.36 14.00
N SER A 229 25.88 -22.09 13.84
CA SER A 229 27.26 -21.76 13.40
C SER A 229 27.73 -20.34 13.76
N PRO A 230 28.91 -20.17 14.38
CA PRO A 230 29.61 -18.89 14.42
C PRO A 230 30.48 -18.66 13.17
N ASP A 231 30.44 -17.41 12.70
CA ASP A 231 31.38 -16.67 11.82
C ASP A 231 31.65 -17.10 10.35
N GLN A 232 31.35 -16.18 9.41
CA GLN A 232 32.35 -15.57 8.51
C GLN A 232 31.79 -14.36 7.71
N PRO A 233 32.55 -13.25 7.56
CA PRO A 233 32.17 -12.13 6.69
C PRO A 233 32.83 -12.19 5.31
N ALA A 234 32.09 -11.81 4.26
CA ALA A 234 32.64 -11.51 2.94
C ALA A 234 32.02 -10.21 2.37
N PRO A 235 32.79 -9.12 2.16
CA PRO A 235 32.28 -7.88 1.61
C PRO A 235 32.69 -7.65 0.15
N GLY A 236 31.83 -6.95 -0.59
CA GLY A 236 32.21 -6.37 -1.88
C GLY A 236 31.08 -5.67 -2.63
N SER A 237 29.93 -6.34 -2.79
CA SER A 237 28.76 -5.78 -3.52
C SER A 237 27.49 -5.68 -2.66
N SER A 238 27.41 -6.44 -1.56
CA SER A 238 26.26 -6.50 -0.66
C SER A 238 26.10 -5.25 0.21
N ALA A 239 27.20 -4.62 0.61
CA ALA A 239 27.17 -3.47 1.52
C ALA A 239 26.51 -2.24 0.89
N ILE A 240 26.69 -2.03 -0.43
CA ILE A 240 26.11 -0.88 -1.14
C ILE A 240 24.60 -1.03 -1.29
N PHE A 241 24.10 -2.23 -1.59
CA PHE A 241 22.67 -2.49 -1.68
C PHE A 241 21.99 -2.44 -0.32
N GLN A 242 22.67 -2.94 0.72
CA GLN A 242 22.17 -2.90 2.08
C GLN A 242 22.15 -1.49 2.67
N GLU A 243 23.23 -0.72 2.55
CA GLU A 243 23.24 0.69 2.94
C GLU A 243 22.20 1.49 2.15
N ARG A 244 22.00 1.17 0.85
CA ARG A 244 20.99 1.84 0.03
C ARG A 244 19.57 1.47 0.45
N PHE A 245 19.29 0.20 0.75
CA PHE A 245 17.98 -0.27 1.20
C PHE A 245 17.66 0.25 2.60
N GLU A 246 18.59 0.12 3.56
CA GLU A 246 18.45 0.68 4.91
C GLU A 246 18.32 2.20 4.86
N ALA A 247 19.15 2.90 4.07
CA ALA A 247 19.01 4.35 3.90
C ALA A 247 17.67 4.72 3.24
N GLN A 248 17.21 3.97 2.22
CA GLN A 248 15.92 4.23 1.56
C GLN A 248 14.74 3.96 2.48
N LEU A 249 14.79 2.89 3.27
CA LEU A 249 13.75 2.51 4.22
C LEU A 249 13.67 3.53 5.36
N LEU A 250 14.79 3.86 5.99
CA LEU A 250 14.89 4.89 7.03
C LEU A 250 14.49 6.28 6.50
N THR A 251 14.91 6.63 5.28
CA THR A 251 14.51 7.90 4.65
C THR A 251 13.01 7.94 4.40
N ARG A 252 12.40 6.81 4.00
CA ARG A 252 10.94 6.72 3.81
C ARG A 252 10.18 6.80 5.11
N GLN A 253 10.59 6.05 6.12
CA GLN A 253 9.97 6.11 7.44
C GLN A 253 10.05 7.53 8.00
N ALA A 254 11.24 8.15 7.95
CA ALA A 254 11.41 9.55 8.37
C ALA A 254 10.54 10.51 7.54
N LEU A 255 10.39 10.30 6.23
CA LEU A 255 9.56 11.15 5.38
C LEU A 255 8.07 10.99 5.73
N ASN A 256 7.61 9.77 6.01
CA ASN A 256 6.23 9.47 6.39
C ASN A 256 5.89 10.03 7.78
N ASP A 257 6.79 9.86 8.76
CA ASP A 257 6.63 10.43 10.08
C ASP A 257 6.60 11.96 10.04
N ASN A 258 7.49 12.56 9.24
CA ASN A 258 7.48 14.00 9.00
C ASN A 258 6.19 14.44 8.30
N GLN A 259 5.69 13.68 7.33
CA GLN A 259 4.43 13.97 6.66
C GLN A 259 3.25 13.93 7.63
N ALA A 260 3.15 12.91 8.47
CA ALA A 260 2.11 12.78 9.50
C ALA A 260 2.18 13.94 10.52
N SER A 261 3.40 14.29 10.96
CA SER A 261 3.64 15.43 11.87
C SER A 261 3.28 16.78 11.26
N LEU A 262 3.62 17.00 9.98
CA LEU A 262 3.26 18.21 9.24
C LEU A 262 1.75 18.32 9.06
N ILE A 263 1.09 17.23 8.68
CA ILE A 263 -0.37 17.13 8.59
C ILE A 263 -1.01 17.54 9.92
N LYS A 264 -0.56 16.96 11.05
CA LYS A 264 -1.06 17.30 12.38
C LYS A 264 -0.85 18.78 12.74
N THR A 265 0.33 19.32 12.43
CA THR A 265 0.68 20.71 12.72
C THR A 265 -0.17 21.67 11.90
N ILE A 266 -0.37 21.38 10.62
CA ILE A 266 -1.22 22.17 9.72
C ILE A 266 -2.67 22.17 10.22
N THR A 267 -3.20 21.01 10.62
CA THR A 267 -4.56 20.92 11.19
C THR A 267 -4.70 21.80 12.43
N ARG A 268 -3.77 21.68 13.38
CA ARG A 268 -3.78 22.49 14.62
C ARG A 268 -3.68 23.99 14.34
N LEU A 269 -2.85 24.39 13.39
CA LEU A 269 -2.72 25.81 13.02
C LEU A 269 -4.00 26.35 12.39
N ARG A 270 -4.70 25.54 11.58
CA ARG A 270 -5.98 25.93 11.00
C ARG A 270 -7.07 26.06 12.04
N GLU A 271 -7.20 25.11 12.96
CA GLU A 271 -8.16 25.21 14.07
C GLU A 271 -7.96 26.51 14.86
N ARG A 272 -6.71 26.86 15.16
CA ARG A 272 -6.40 28.14 15.83
C ARG A 272 -6.78 29.36 14.99
N LEU A 273 -6.55 29.31 13.68
CA LEU A 273 -6.87 30.41 12.79
C LEU A 273 -8.39 30.61 12.69
N GLU A 274 -9.15 29.52 12.64
CA GLU A 274 -10.62 29.53 12.67
C GLU A 274 -11.14 30.14 13.98
N THR A 275 -10.59 29.75 15.13
CA THR A 275 -10.99 30.29 16.44
C THR A 275 -10.73 31.80 16.57
N VAL A 276 -9.61 32.29 16.03
CA VAL A 276 -9.25 33.71 16.08
C VAL A 276 -10.13 34.55 15.14
N LEU A 277 -10.53 33.99 13.99
CA LEU A 277 -11.47 34.65 13.07
C LEU A 277 -12.88 34.72 13.66
N THR A 278 -13.34 33.69 14.38
CA THR A 278 -14.64 33.70 15.05
C THR A 278 -14.68 34.57 16.30
N ASP A 279 -13.58 34.70 17.06
CA ASP A 279 -13.51 35.60 18.22
C ASP A 279 -13.39 37.08 17.82
N GLY A 280 -12.83 37.36 16.63
CA GLY A 280 -12.70 38.71 16.08
C GLY A 280 -14.01 39.37 15.67
N ASP A 281 -15.04 38.58 15.32
CA ASP A 281 -16.38 39.08 14.96
C ASP A 281 -17.28 39.38 16.18
N SER A 282 -16.83 39.04 17.39
CA SER A 282 -17.53 39.34 18.66
C SER A 282 -17.11 40.66 19.32
N SER A 283 -16.30 41.49 18.65
CA SER A 283 -15.90 42.82 19.13
C SER A 283 -16.22 43.92 18.10
N TYR A 284 -17.51 44.15 17.86
CA TYR A 284 -18.05 45.42 17.34
C TYR A 284 -19.41 45.72 17.98
#